data_AF-A0A836VYS0-F1
#
_entry.id   AF-A0A836VYS0-F1
#
_cell.length_a   1.000
_cell.length_b   1.000
_cell.length_c   1.000
_cell.angle_alpha   90.00
_cell.angle_beta   90.00
_cell.angle_gamma   90.00
#
_symmetry.space_group_name_H-M   'P 1'
#
loop_
_entity.id
_entity.type
_entity.pdbx_description
1 polymer ?
#
loop_
_entity_poly.entity_id
_entity_poly.type
_entity_poly.pdbx_seq_one_letter_code
_entity_poly.pdbx_strand_id
1 'polypeptide(L)' 'REDWQTAWRVQRRLAALKPTSYGERRDLAILAAKAGQLPQAVELLRHCLKEGPSKDTPLLTSYLQTVELQLASWN' A
#
# COMPACT_ATOMS: atom_id res chain seq x y z
N ARG A 1 13.27 -1.60 16.33
CA ARG A 1 13.06 -2.27 15.03
C ARG A 1 11.58 -2.14 14.72
N GLU A 2 11.21 -1.61 13.56
CA GLU A 2 9.81 -1.47 13.17
C GLU A 2 9.28 -2.83 12.68
N ASP A 3 8.12 -3.26 13.17
CA ASP A 3 7.49 -4.54 12.79
C ASP A 3 6.41 -4.29 11.73
N TRP A 4 6.87 -4.14 10.48
CA TRP A 4 6.01 -3.86 9.34
C TRP A 4 5.07 -5.03 9.00
N GLN A 5 5.49 -6.28 9.25
CA GLN A 5 4.66 -7.46 9.03
C GLN A 5 3.43 -7.45 9.95
N THR A 6 3.63 -7.16 11.24
CA THR A 6 2.52 -7.07 12.19
C THR A 6 1.63 -5.87 11.88
N ALA A 7 2.21 -4.70 11.59
CA ALA A 7 1.45 -3.51 11.21
C ALA A 7 0.55 -3.76 9.99
N TRP A 8 1.08 -4.39 8.94
CA TRP A 8 0.31 -4.75 7.76
C TRP A 8 -0.85 -5.70 8.07
N ARG A 9 -0.65 -6.72 8.91
CA ARG A 9 -1.72 -7.65 9.31
C ARG A 9 -2.84 -6.94 10.07
N VAL A 10 -2.50 -6.00 10.96
CA VAL A 10 -3.48 -5.21 11.70
C VAL A 10 -4.24 -4.29 10.75
N GLN A 11 -3.54 -3.54 9.90
CA GLN A 11 -4.16 -2.63 8.94
C GLN A 11 -5.06 -3.36 7.95
N ARG A 12 -4.68 -4.57 7.52
CA ARG A 12 -5.50 -5.40 6.63
C ARG A 12 -6.85 -5.73 7.25
N ARG A 13 -6.87 -6.05 8.55
CA ARG A 13 -8.11 -6.29 9.30
C ARG A 13 -8.92 -5.01 9.45
N LEU A 14 -8.27 -3.89 9.70
CA LEU A 14 -8.94 -2.59 9.84
C LEU A 14 -9.59 -2.13 8.54
N ALA A 15 -8.90 -2.24 7.41
CA ALA A 15 -9.44 -1.94 6.09
C ALA A 15 -10.60 -2.88 5.72
N ALA A 16 -10.54 -4.16 6.12
CA ALA A 16 -11.65 -5.10 5.92
C ALA A 16 -12.91 -4.73 6.72
N LEU A 17 -12.75 -4.14 7.92
CA LEU A 17 -13.86 -3.64 8.72
C LEU A 17 -14.44 -2.32 8.18
N LYS A 18 -13.67 -1.59 7.37
CA LYS A 18 -14.03 -0.27 6.82
C LYS A 18 -13.73 -0.19 5.31
N PRO A 19 -14.38 -1.01 4.47
CA PRO A 19 -14.01 -1.15 3.05
C PRO A 19 -14.19 0.15 2.24
N THR A 20 -15.10 1.03 2.68
CA THR A 20 -15.35 2.33 2.03
C THR A 20 -14.36 3.41 2.42
N SER A 21 -13.58 3.20 3.49
CA SER A 21 -12.63 4.22 3.98
C SER A 21 -11.41 4.28 3.07
N TYR A 22 -11.25 5.40 2.35
CA TYR A 22 -10.06 5.64 1.56
C TYR A 22 -8.78 5.66 2.42
N GLY A 23 -8.83 6.29 3.60
CA GLY A 23 -7.66 6.39 4.48
C GLY A 23 -7.13 5.01 4.89
N GLU A 24 -8.03 4.10 5.24
CA GLU A 24 -7.66 2.73 5.65
C GLU A 24 -7.07 1.93 4.50
N ARG A 25 -7.59 2.12 3.27
CA ARG A 25 -7.06 1.49 2.05
C ARG A 25 -5.68 2.06 1.66
N ARG A 26 -5.52 3.38 1.75
CA ARG A 26 -4.25 4.07 1.49
C ARG A 26 -3.17 3.58 2.47
N ASP A 27 -3.49 3.54 3.76
CA ASP A 27 -2.55 3.13 4.79
C ASP A 27 -2.22 1.64 4.66
N LEU A 28 -3.19 0.81 4.23
CA LEU A 28 -2.94 -0.59 3.88
C LEU A 28 -1.96 -0.73 2.71
N ALA A 29 -2.10 0.09 1.66
CA ALA A 29 -1.21 0.08 0.50
C ALA A 29 0.25 0.42 0.90
N ILE A 30 0.42 1.46 1.72
CA ILE A 30 1.73 1.89 2.21
C ILE A 30 2.36 0.82 3.11
N LEU A 31 1.59 0.24 4.03
CA LEU A 31 2.11 -0.81 4.92
C LEU A 31 2.42 -2.11 4.18
N ALA A 32 1.67 -2.45 3.12
CA ALA A 32 2.00 -3.57 2.24
C ALA A 32 3.37 -3.37 1.57
N ALA A 33 3.65 -2.17 1.07
CA ALA A 33 4.96 -1.82 0.48
C ALA A 33 6.09 -1.96 1.51
N LYS A 34 5.91 -1.39 2.70
CA LYS A 34 6.91 -1.47 3.78
C LYS A 34 7.15 -2.89 4.31
N ALA A 35 6.13 -3.73 4.30
CA ALA A 35 6.21 -5.13 4.70
C ALA A 35 6.75 -6.06 3.59
N GLY A 36 7.15 -5.53 2.43
CA GLY A 36 7.64 -6.32 1.31
C GLY A 36 6.57 -7.21 0.66
N GLN A 37 5.29 -6.91 0.84
CA GLN A 37 4.18 -7.61 0.17
C GLN A 37 4.00 -7.03 -1.23
N LEU A 38 5.03 -7.17 -2.08
CA LEU A 38 5.19 -6.37 -3.30
C LEU A 38 4.01 -6.51 -4.28
N PRO A 39 3.52 -7.72 -4.65
CA PRO A 39 2.40 -7.84 -5.58
C PRO A 39 1.12 -7.17 -5.05
N GLN A 40 0.82 -7.37 -3.77
CA GLN A 40 -0.36 -6.77 -3.13
C GLN A 40 -0.21 -5.25 -3.02
N ALA A 41 0.99 -4.76 -2.73
CA ALA A 41 1.26 -3.34 -2.64
C ALA A 41 1.02 -2.65 -4.00
N VAL A 42 1.48 -3.22 -5.11
CA VAL A 42 1.22 -2.68 -6.46
C VAL A 42 -0.27 -2.53 -6.72
N GLU A 43 -1.05 -3.59 -6.47
CA GLU A 43 -2.49 -3.59 -6.70
C GLU A 43 -3.19 -2.50 -5.88
N LEU A 44 -2.90 -2.47 -4.57
CA LEU A 44 -3.50 -1.51 -3.65
C LEU A 44 -3.11 -0.06 -3.97
N LEU A 45 -1.86 0.19 -4.34
CA LEU A 45 -1.38 1.52 -4.71
C LEU A 45 -2.04 2.02 -5.99
N ARG A 46 -2.16 1.16 -7.03
CA ARG A 46 -2.87 1.50 -8.27
C ARG A 46 -4.33 1.82 -8.02
N HIS A 47 -5.00 1.05 -7.15
CA HIS A 47 -6.38 1.32 -6.76
C HIS A 47 -6.52 2.66 -6.04
N CYS A 48 -5.62 2.96 -5.10
CA CYS A 48 -5.64 4.22 -4.35
C CYS A 48 -5.32 5.43 -5.23
N LEU A 49 -4.50 5.28 -6.27
CA LEU A 49 -4.21 6.32 -7.26
C LEU A 49 -5.40 6.60 -8.19
N LYS A 50 -6.22 5.58 -8.48
CA LYS A 50 -7.40 5.72 -9.36
C LYS A 50 -8.57 6.43 -8.67
N GLU A 51 -8.82 6.13 -7.39
CA GLU A 51 -10.01 6.59 -6.66
C GLU A 51 -9.71 7.67 -5.62
N GLY A 52 -8.44 7.94 -5.35
CA GLY A 52 -8.02 8.79 -4.25
C GLY A 52 -8.02 10.28 -4.56
N PRO A 53 -7.94 11.12 -3.52
CA PRO A 53 -7.72 12.55 -3.66
C PRO A 53 -6.32 12.82 -4.24
N SER A 54 -6.24 13.81 -5.12
CA SER A 54 -5.01 14.18 -5.84
C SER A 54 -3.83 14.57 -4.93
N LYS A 55 -4.10 14.99 -3.68
CA LYS A 55 -3.07 15.34 -2.70
C LYS A 55 -2.14 14.17 -2.33
N ASP A 56 -2.66 12.94 -2.36
CA ASP A 56 -1.89 11.74 -1.98
C ASP A 56 -1.16 11.14 -3.20
N THR A 57 -1.45 11.59 -4.42
CA THR A 57 -0.87 11.09 -5.67
C THR A 57 0.65 11.10 -5.70
N PRO A 58 1.37 12.18 -5.29
CA PRO A 58 2.83 12.19 -5.32
C PRO A 58 3.43 11.11 -4.41
N LEU A 59 2.87 10.96 -3.21
CA LEU A 59 3.32 9.98 -2.22
C LEU A 59 3.11 8.54 -2.73
N LEU A 60 1.90 8.25 -3.21
CA LEU A 60 1.55 6.89 -3.65
C LEU A 60 2.28 6.50 -4.93
N THR A 61 2.54 7.45 -5.84
CA THR A 61 3.36 7.21 -7.03
C THR A 61 4.80 6.84 -6.64
N SER A 62 5.39 7.52 -5.66
CA SER A 62 6.73 7.20 -5.17
C SER A 62 6.82 5.79 -4.56
N TYR A 63 5.82 5.38 -3.77
CA TYR A 63 5.75 4.01 -3.27
C TYR A 63 5.58 3.00 -4.40
N LEU A 64 4.73 3.29 -5.39
CA LEU A 64 4.49 2.39 -6.51
C LEU A 64 5.76 2.15 -7.33
N GLN A 65 6.49 3.21 -7.67
CA GLN A 65 7.77 3.12 -8.36
C GLN A 65 8.78 2.27 -7.58
N THR A 66 8.88 2.50 -6.26
CA THR A 66 9.79 1.74 -5.40
C THR A 66 9.46 0.24 -5.40
N VAL A 67 8.18 -0.10 -5.25
CA VAL A 67 7.71 -1.49 -5.22
C VAL A 67 7.89 -2.16 -6.57
N GLU A 68 7.61 -1.47 -7.68
CA GLU A 68 7.78 -2.00 -9.03
C GLU A 68 9.26 -2.29 -9.35
N LEU A 69 10.18 -1.40 -8.93
CA LEU A 69 11.63 -1.64 -9.04
C LEU A 69 12.07 -2.84 -8.20
N GLN A 70 11.58 -2.95 -6.96
CA GLN A 70 11.87 -4.11 -6.12
C GLN A 70 11.36 -5.40 -6.77
N LEU A 71 10.12 -5.42 -7.26
CA LEU A 71 9.54 -6.59 -7.91
C LEU A 71 10.32 -6.98 -9.16
N ALA A 72 10.75 -6.01 -9.97
CA ALA A 72 11.56 -6.25 -11.16
C ALA A 72 12.93 -6.85 -10.84
N SER A 73 13.52 -6.52 -9.69
CA SER A 73 14.80 -7.10 -9.26
C SER A 73 14.70 -8.54 -8.72
N TRP A 74 13.48 -9.05 -8.50
CA TRP A 74 13.23 -10.41 -7.96
C TRP A 74 12.81 -11.41 -9.05
N ASN A 75 12.56 -10.94 -10.27
CA ASN A 75 12.21 -11.75 -11.45
C ASN A 75 13.43 -11.93 -12.35
#